data_AF-A0A7C0UIE0-F1
#
_entry.id   AF-A0A7C0UIE0-F1
#
_cell.length_a   1.000
_cell.length_b   1.000
_cell.length_c   1.000
_cell.angle_alpha   90.00
_cell.angle_beta   90.00
_cell.angle_gamma   90.00
#
_symmetry.space_group_name_H-M   'P 1'
#
loop_
_entity.id
_entity.type
_entity.pdbx_description
1 polymer ?
#
loop_
_entity_poly.entity_id
_entity_poly.type
_entity_poly.pdbx_seq_one_letter_code
_entity_poly.pdbx_strand_id
1 'polypeptide(L)'
;MKNSLKILAFSDVHGRMDAIEKLVKDVKRRKLKFNIIVIAGDIGNPQKPKVFMEILKMISTLEKPIYFVKGNWDVNIAWEYFESAYDLDKIGPVNLGDYVIIGHGRNARPYDVAPGKKIILVTHYPPYGILDKGRKLEAPQNTLHSGLIEVNYLVDFYKPILHIFGHSHSFGGIEFFFNGTMYVNVARLDRITKSGSHIGNYCVIDIEGGKVHVNWFYLNGIWKNCGSCRRKVHLPANWRICRRCSRRRELKIEKIPDFHRLMRVKIQKISLEGKVEDLASFKVEIPVQTIKDSEILHDFVDMVLAKELRKILRKYHCIVMKIPK
;
A
#
# COMPACT_ATOMS: atom_id res chain seq x y z
N MET A 1 -25.43 -18.18 -4.50
CA MET A 1 -24.38 -18.52 -3.50
C MET A 1 -23.70 -17.23 -3.06
N LYS A 2 -23.52 -17.00 -1.75
CA LYS A 2 -23.12 -15.70 -1.17
C LYS A 2 -21.76 -15.25 -1.72
N ASN A 3 -21.76 -14.28 -2.63
CA ASN A 3 -20.58 -13.76 -3.31
C ASN A 3 -19.83 -12.72 -2.44
N SER A 4 -19.73 -13.01 -1.14
CA SER A 4 -19.26 -12.09 -0.11
C SER A 4 -17.95 -12.58 0.51
N LEU A 5 -16.91 -11.74 0.50
CA LEU A 5 -15.63 -12.00 1.16
C LEU A 5 -15.37 -10.93 2.22
N LYS A 6 -15.11 -11.34 3.46
CA LYS A 6 -14.76 -10.45 4.57
C LYS A 6 -13.31 -10.66 4.99
N ILE A 7 -12.55 -9.58 5.08
CA ILE A 7 -11.10 -9.57 5.33
C ILE A 7 -10.83 -8.76 6.59
N LEU A 8 -10.15 -9.35 7.58
CA LEU A 8 -9.53 -8.58 8.66
C LEU A 8 -8.16 -8.09 8.17
N ALA A 9 -7.93 -6.77 8.13
CA ALA A 9 -6.70 -6.21 7.57
C ALA A 9 -6.01 -5.21 8.52
N PHE A 10 -4.68 -5.29 8.59
CA PHE A 10 -3.79 -4.40 9.35
C PHE A 10 -2.34 -4.53 8.83
N SER A 11 -1.45 -3.62 9.22
CA SER A 11 0.00 -3.73 8.96
C SER A 11 0.80 -2.89 9.95
N ASP A 12 2.13 -2.88 9.80
CA ASP A 12 3.05 -2.02 10.53
C ASP A 12 2.91 -2.23 12.05
N VAL A 13 3.16 -3.48 12.44
CA VAL A 13 3.17 -3.95 13.84
C VAL A 13 4.53 -3.66 14.48
N HIS A 14 5.61 -3.71 13.70
CA HIS A 14 7.00 -3.47 14.14
C HIS A 14 7.42 -4.29 15.37
N GLY A 15 6.93 -5.54 15.47
CA GLY A 15 7.22 -6.42 16.59
C GLY A 15 6.48 -6.08 17.90
N ARG A 16 5.48 -5.19 17.89
CA ARG A 16 4.66 -4.83 19.06
C ARG A 16 3.66 -5.95 19.41
N MET A 17 4.12 -6.95 20.16
CA MET A 17 3.30 -8.06 20.63
C MET A 17 2.07 -7.62 21.44
N ASP A 18 2.23 -6.58 22.26
CA ASP A 18 1.17 -5.97 23.05
C ASP A 18 0.04 -5.33 22.21
N ALA A 19 0.36 -4.83 21.01
CA ALA A 19 -0.63 -4.35 20.05
C ALA A 19 -1.44 -5.52 19.46
N ILE A 20 -0.79 -6.64 19.15
CA ILE A 20 -1.44 -7.86 18.63
C ILE A 20 -2.33 -8.49 19.69
N GLU A 21 -1.87 -8.57 20.93
CA GLU A 21 -2.68 -9.07 22.04
C GLU A 21 -3.99 -8.27 22.18
N LYS A 22 -3.88 -6.94 22.11
CA LYS A 22 -5.03 -6.03 22.15
C LYS A 22 -5.94 -6.18 20.93
N LEU A 23 -5.37 -6.36 19.73
CA LEU A 23 -6.12 -6.63 18.51
C LEU A 23 -6.94 -7.91 18.66
N VAL A 24 -6.31 -9.03 19.02
CA VAL A 24 -6.98 -10.34 19.17
C VAL A 24 -8.09 -10.26 20.21
N LYS A 25 -7.82 -9.64 21.38
CA LYS A 25 -8.83 -9.41 22.42
C LYS A 25 -10.01 -8.59 21.91
N ASP A 26 -9.74 -7.49 21.19
CA ASP A 26 -10.80 -6.61 20.67
C ASP A 26 -11.65 -7.29 19.59
N VAL A 27 -11.02 -8.02 18.67
CA VAL A 27 -11.68 -8.81 17.62
C VAL A 27 -12.61 -9.85 18.22
N LYS A 28 -12.13 -10.64 19.20
CA LYS A 28 -12.93 -11.65 19.90
C LYS A 28 -14.08 -11.02 20.69
N ARG A 29 -13.81 -9.98 21.47
CA ARG A 29 -14.81 -9.25 22.25
C ARG A 29 -15.95 -8.70 21.40
N ARG A 30 -15.63 -8.14 20.23
CA ARG A 30 -16.61 -7.59 19.28
C ARG A 30 -17.31 -8.64 18.43
N LYS A 31 -16.87 -9.90 18.50
CA LYS A 31 -17.37 -11.02 17.67
C LYS A 31 -17.32 -10.68 16.17
N LEU A 32 -16.25 -10.01 15.73
CA LEU A 32 -16.09 -9.62 14.32
C LEU A 32 -16.07 -10.86 13.43
N LYS A 33 -16.71 -10.77 12.27
CA LYS A 33 -16.81 -11.86 11.30
C LYS A 33 -15.94 -11.57 10.09
N PHE A 34 -15.05 -12.50 9.75
CA PHE A 34 -14.15 -12.44 8.61
C PHE A 34 -13.81 -13.87 8.16
N ASN A 35 -13.46 -14.01 6.88
CA ASN A 35 -13.09 -15.27 6.24
C ASN A 35 -11.57 -15.47 6.24
N ILE A 36 -10.81 -14.39 6.07
CA ILE A 36 -9.35 -14.39 5.98
C ILE A 36 -8.77 -13.21 6.76
N ILE A 37 -7.48 -13.28 7.07
CA ILE A 37 -6.69 -12.21 7.66
C ILE A 37 -5.64 -11.77 6.64
N VAL A 38 -5.47 -10.46 6.43
CA VAL A 38 -4.44 -9.90 5.55
C VAL A 38 -3.52 -8.99 6.33
N ILE A 39 -2.20 -9.22 6.24
CA ILE A 39 -1.18 -8.41 6.90
C ILE A 39 -0.27 -7.77 5.85
N ALA A 40 -0.36 -6.45 5.67
CA ALA A 40 0.34 -5.72 4.61
C ALA A 40 1.78 -5.30 4.99
N GLY A 41 2.55 -6.23 5.57
CA GLY A 41 3.97 -6.06 5.90
C GLY A 41 4.27 -5.33 7.20
N ASP A 42 5.58 -5.22 7.48
CA ASP A 42 6.18 -4.69 8.70
C ASP A 42 5.63 -5.36 9.96
N ILE A 43 5.64 -6.68 9.94
CA ILE A 43 5.12 -7.56 11.00
C ILE A 43 6.15 -7.64 12.13
N GLY A 44 7.37 -8.04 11.78
CA GLY A 44 8.44 -8.35 12.71
C GLY A 44 9.23 -7.14 13.18
N ASN A 45 10.42 -7.42 13.70
CA ASN A 45 11.40 -6.41 14.10
C ASN A 45 12.80 -6.89 13.69
N PRO A 46 13.58 -6.10 12.93
CA PRO A 46 14.91 -6.49 12.45
C PRO A 46 15.88 -6.93 13.55
N GLN A 47 15.69 -6.42 14.78
CA GLN A 47 16.53 -6.72 15.93
C GLN A 47 16.04 -7.95 16.72
N LYS A 48 14.85 -8.48 16.42
CA LYS A 48 14.24 -9.61 17.13
C LYS A 48 13.68 -10.64 16.13
N PRO A 49 14.53 -11.51 15.56
CA PRO A 49 14.17 -12.47 14.51
C PRO A 49 12.95 -13.35 14.79
N LYS A 50 12.75 -13.75 16.06
CA LYS A 50 11.67 -14.68 16.48
C LYS A 50 10.29 -14.03 16.54
N VAL A 51 10.23 -12.71 16.76
CA VAL A 51 8.97 -11.99 17.01
C VAL A 51 8.01 -12.06 15.82
N PHE A 52 8.54 -12.15 14.60
CA PHE A 52 7.73 -12.34 13.41
C PHE A 52 6.82 -13.59 13.53
N MET A 53 7.38 -14.72 13.95
CA MET A 53 6.63 -15.97 14.12
C MET A 53 5.71 -15.94 15.35
N GLU A 54 6.14 -15.30 16.44
CA GLU A 54 5.31 -15.13 17.64
C GLU A 54 4.03 -14.33 17.34
N ILE A 55 4.15 -13.28 16.52
CA ILE A 55 3.00 -12.50 16.04
C ILE A 55 2.04 -13.38 15.24
N LEU A 56 2.54 -14.14 14.26
CA LEU A 56 1.70 -15.01 13.44
C LEU A 56 0.99 -16.08 14.28
N LYS A 57 1.69 -16.70 15.25
CA LYS A 57 1.11 -17.67 16.20
C LYS A 57 0.02 -17.05 17.08
N MET A 58 0.18 -15.80 17.51
CA MET A 58 -0.85 -15.13 18.29
C MET A 58 -2.09 -14.81 17.44
N ILE A 59 -1.89 -14.36 16.21
CA ILE A 59 -2.99 -14.05 15.27
C ILE A 59 -3.75 -15.31 14.86
N SER A 60 -3.07 -16.45 14.71
CA SER A 60 -3.72 -17.72 14.30
C SER A 60 -4.74 -18.22 15.31
N THR A 61 -4.74 -17.72 16.56
CA THR A 61 -5.79 -17.97 17.56
C THR A 61 -7.17 -17.39 17.19
N LEU A 62 -7.25 -16.66 16.08
CA LEU A 62 -8.48 -16.22 15.43
C LEU A 62 -9.04 -17.26 14.44
N GLU A 63 -8.32 -18.37 14.21
CA GLU A 63 -8.77 -19.55 13.45
C GLU A 63 -9.21 -19.22 12.02
N LYS A 64 -8.43 -18.37 11.34
CA LYS A 64 -8.63 -17.97 9.94
C LYS A 64 -7.28 -17.95 9.22
N PRO A 65 -7.24 -18.29 7.92
CA PRO A 65 -6.01 -18.25 7.14
C PRO A 65 -5.44 -16.83 7.08
N ILE A 66 -4.13 -16.73 7.25
CA ILE A 66 -3.38 -15.47 7.27
C ILE A 66 -2.63 -15.35 5.95
N TYR A 67 -2.92 -14.32 5.18
CA TYR A 67 -2.16 -13.95 3.99
C TYR A 67 -1.35 -12.71 4.29
N PHE A 68 -0.06 -12.72 3.98
CA PHE A 68 0.79 -11.57 4.24
C PHE A 68 1.79 -11.34 3.12
N VAL A 69 2.27 -10.10 3.06
CA VAL A 69 3.47 -9.72 2.31
C VAL A 69 4.52 -9.21 3.28
N LYS A 70 5.78 -9.22 2.89
CA LYS A 70 6.87 -8.69 3.73
C LYS A 70 7.07 -7.21 3.49
N GLY A 71 7.29 -6.46 4.57
CA GLY A 71 7.76 -5.08 4.52
C GLY A 71 9.26 -4.95 4.70
N ASN A 72 9.73 -3.70 4.83
CA ASN A 72 11.15 -3.40 5.01
C ASN A 72 11.67 -3.74 6.41
N TRP A 73 10.79 -3.86 7.42
CA TRP A 73 11.15 -4.35 8.76
C TRP A 73 11.24 -5.87 8.85
N ASP A 74 10.70 -6.59 7.88
CA ASP A 74 10.65 -8.06 7.88
C ASP A 74 11.95 -8.69 7.34
N VAL A 75 13.09 -8.12 7.72
CA VAL A 75 14.44 -8.62 7.43
C VAL A 75 14.95 -9.45 8.61
N ASN A 76 15.90 -10.35 8.36
CA ASN A 76 16.49 -11.22 9.38
C ASN A 76 15.46 -12.02 10.20
N ILE A 77 14.40 -12.51 9.54
CA ILE A 77 13.35 -13.28 10.19
C ILE A 77 13.78 -14.74 10.42
N ALA A 78 13.45 -15.29 11.58
CA ALA A 78 13.53 -16.72 11.84
C ALA A 78 12.25 -17.39 11.30
N TRP A 79 12.17 -17.55 9.98
CA TRP A 79 10.98 -18.12 9.33
C TRP A 79 10.93 -19.64 9.48
N GLU A 80 9.81 -20.13 10.00
CA GLU A 80 9.45 -21.54 10.02
C GLU A 80 8.14 -21.71 9.24
N TYR A 81 7.97 -22.84 8.55
CA TYR A 81 6.71 -23.14 7.89
C TYR A 81 5.57 -23.13 8.92
N PHE A 82 4.47 -22.45 8.58
CA PHE A 82 3.32 -22.33 9.45
C PHE A 82 2.04 -22.49 8.63
N GLU A 83 1.33 -23.59 8.85
CA GLU A 83 0.23 -24.04 7.99
C GLU A 83 -0.88 -22.99 7.81
N SER A 84 -1.12 -22.17 8.83
CA SER A 84 -2.17 -21.14 8.78
C SER A 84 -1.71 -19.79 8.20
N ALA A 85 -0.43 -19.65 7.80
CA ALA A 85 0.13 -18.40 7.30
C ALA A 85 0.84 -18.56 5.95
N TYR A 86 0.48 -17.67 5.03
CA TYR A 86 0.82 -17.74 3.62
C TYR A 86 1.55 -16.46 3.19
N ASP A 87 2.83 -16.60 2.84
CA ASP A 87 3.66 -15.55 2.28
C ASP A 87 3.31 -15.35 0.80
N LEU A 88 2.50 -14.34 0.49
CA LEU A 88 2.01 -14.08 -0.86
C LEU A 88 3.14 -13.74 -1.86
N ASP A 89 4.28 -13.25 -1.39
CA ASP A 89 5.47 -13.06 -2.26
C ASP A 89 6.01 -14.42 -2.77
N LYS A 90 5.78 -15.51 -2.03
CA LYS A 90 6.31 -16.85 -2.35
C LYS A 90 5.30 -17.76 -3.03
N ILE A 91 4.05 -17.76 -2.55
CA ILE A 91 3.03 -18.70 -3.04
C ILE A 91 2.32 -18.20 -4.30
N GLY A 92 2.48 -16.92 -4.65
CA GLY A 92 1.84 -16.31 -5.82
C GLY A 92 0.33 -16.08 -5.63
N PRO A 93 -0.43 -15.99 -6.74
CA PRO A 93 -1.87 -15.75 -6.71
C PRO A 93 -2.64 -16.88 -6.00
N VAL A 94 -3.58 -16.51 -5.13
CA VAL A 94 -4.44 -17.48 -4.41
C VAL A 94 -5.90 -17.26 -4.78
N ASN A 95 -6.57 -18.32 -5.22
CA ASN A 95 -7.99 -18.32 -5.54
C ASN A 95 -8.84 -18.35 -4.25
N LEU A 96 -9.77 -17.41 -4.14
CA LEU A 96 -10.73 -17.25 -3.04
C LEU A 96 -12.16 -17.18 -3.59
N GLY A 97 -12.54 -18.17 -4.39
CA GLY A 97 -13.81 -18.19 -5.12
C GLY A 97 -13.76 -17.25 -6.34
N ASP A 98 -14.60 -16.21 -6.34
CA ASP A 98 -14.66 -15.20 -7.42
C ASP A 98 -13.51 -14.19 -7.36
N TYR A 99 -12.76 -14.21 -6.26
CA TYR A 99 -11.65 -13.31 -6.01
C TYR A 99 -10.32 -14.04 -6.13
N VAL A 100 -9.27 -13.30 -6.53
CA VAL A 100 -7.88 -13.76 -6.47
C VAL A 100 -7.10 -12.76 -5.64
N ILE A 101 -6.45 -13.22 -4.58
CA ILE A 101 -5.54 -12.40 -3.78
C ILE A 101 -4.11 -12.56 -4.28
N ILE A 102 -3.42 -11.44 -4.46
CA ILE A 102 -2.06 -11.39 -5.02
C ILE A 102 -1.22 -10.46 -4.15
N GLY A 103 -0.01 -10.89 -3.80
CA GLY A 103 0.90 -10.10 -2.98
C GLY A 103 2.17 -9.69 -3.70
N HIS A 104 2.59 -8.44 -3.47
CA HIS A 104 3.90 -7.91 -3.87
C HIS A 104 4.49 -7.10 -2.70
N GLY A 105 5.28 -7.75 -1.84
CA GLY A 105 6.03 -7.10 -0.75
C GLY A 105 7.42 -6.66 -1.20
N ARG A 106 8.17 -7.54 -1.86
CA ARG A 106 9.57 -7.28 -2.28
C ARG A 106 9.79 -7.28 -3.79
N ASN A 107 8.93 -7.96 -4.53
CA ASN A 107 9.05 -8.08 -5.97
C ASN A 107 7.80 -7.53 -6.66
N ALA A 108 7.99 -6.64 -7.63
CA ALA A 108 6.92 -6.03 -8.42
C ALA A 108 6.74 -6.66 -9.81
N ARG A 109 7.22 -7.89 -10.03
CA ARG A 109 6.95 -8.64 -11.27
C ARG A 109 5.51 -9.15 -11.24
N PRO A 110 4.67 -8.82 -12.23
CA PRO A 110 3.28 -9.29 -12.26
C PRO A 110 3.18 -10.81 -12.49
N TYR A 111 2.07 -11.37 -12.05
CA TYR A 111 1.63 -12.74 -12.29
C TYR A 111 0.53 -12.76 -13.35
N ASP A 112 0.48 -13.83 -14.13
CA ASP A 112 -0.66 -14.07 -15.01
C ASP A 112 -1.86 -14.52 -14.17
N VAL A 113 -3.03 -13.95 -14.45
CA VAL A 113 -4.27 -14.26 -13.72
C VAL A 113 -5.36 -14.62 -14.70
N ALA A 114 -6.13 -15.65 -14.35
CA ALA A 114 -7.25 -16.10 -15.16
C ALA A 114 -8.26 -14.95 -15.41
N PRO A 115 -8.74 -14.80 -16.66
CA PRO A 115 -9.74 -13.79 -16.99
C PRO A 115 -11.02 -13.90 -16.14
N GLY A 116 -11.69 -12.76 -15.91
CA GLY A 116 -12.99 -12.72 -15.22
C GLY A 116 -12.93 -12.78 -13.69
N LYS A 117 -11.76 -13.03 -13.09
CA LYS A 117 -11.57 -12.97 -11.63
C LYS A 117 -11.42 -11.53 -11.14
N LYS A 118 -11.95 -11.24 -9.95
CA LYS A 118 -11.78 -9.94 -9.29
C LYS A 118 -10.51 -9.95 -8.44
N ILE A 119 -9.61 -9.00 -8.70
CA ILE A 119 -8.30 -8.99 -8.04
C ILE A 119 -8.33 -8.22 -6.72
N ILE A 120 -7.72 -8.81 -5.70
CA ILE A 120 -7.35 -8.18 -4.43
C ILE A 120 -5.83 -8.09 -4.40
N LEU A 121 -5.31 -6.88 -4.54
CA LEU A 121 -3.88 -6.63 -4.51
C LEU A 121 -3.44 -6.33 -3.06
N VAL A 122 -2.35 -6.94 -2.62
CA VAL A 122 -1.72 -6.65 -1.34
C VAL A 122 -0.28 -6.25 -1.60
N THR A 123 0.14 -5.08 -1.13
CA THR A 123 1.54 -4.66 -1.19
C THR A 123 1.96 -4.12 0.16
N HIS A 124 3.26 -4.10 0.46
CA HIS A 124 3.69 -3.36 1.64
C HIS A 124 3.73 -1.85 1.32
N TYR A 125 4.44 -1.49 0.24
CA TYR A 125 4.54 -0.10 -0.21
C TYR A 125 3.27 0.37 -0.91
N PRO A 126 2.82 1.61 -0.67
CA PRO A 126 1.72 2.22 -1.41
C PRO A 126 2.11 2.53 -2.87
N PRO A 127 1.11 2.73 -3.76
CA PRO A 127 1.37 3.36 -5.06
C PRO A 127 1.87 4.79 -4.86
N TYR A 128 2.79 5.23 -5.71
CA TYR A 128 3.22 6.62 -5.73
C TYR A 128 2.03 7.56 -5.98
N GLY A 129 1.88 8.56 -5.10
CA GLY A 129 0.80 9.54 -5.15
C GLY A 129 -0.54 9.08 -4.58
N ILE A 130 -0.67 7.84 -4.09
CA ILE A 130 -1.92 7.30 -3.53
C ILE A 130 -1.71 6.91 -2.07
N LEU A 131 -2.24 7.74 -1.16
CA LEU A 131 -2.17 7.53 0.30
C LEU A 131 -0.74 7.23 0.80
N ASP A 132 0.26 7.87 0.22
CA ASP A 132 1.68 7.56 0.39
C ASP A 132 2.51 8.69 1.02
N LYS A 133 1.89 9.62 1.76
CA LYS A 133 2.61 10.74 2.38
C LYS A 133 3.69 10.29 3.37
N GLY A 134 4.94 10.59 3.04
CA GLY A 134 6.12 10.27 3.83
C GLY A 134 7.36 10.81 3.14
N ARG A 135 8.35 11.26 3.91
CA ARG A 135 9.63 11.68 3.33
C ARG A 135 10.46 10.45 2.98
N LYS A 136 10.96 10.36 1.75
CA LYS A 136 12.12 9.51 1.44
C LYS A 136 13.38 10.29 1.78
N LEU A 137 14.22 9.73 2.67
CA LEU A 137 15.49 10.36 3.08
C LEU A 137 16.46 10.56 1.90
N GLU A 138 16.29 9.79 0.82
CA GLU A 138 17.18 9.78 -0.35
C GLU A 138 16.54 10.34 -1.64
N ALA A 139 15.35 10.93 -1.57
CA ALA A 139 14.71 11.47 -2.78
C ALA A 139 15.45 12.75 -3.25
N PRO A 140 15.87 12.86 -4.53
CA PRO A 140 16.57 14.04 -5.07
C PRO A 140 15.75 15.33 -5.04
N GLN A 141 14.44 15.21 -4.85
CA GLN A 141 13.49 16.27 -4.63
C GLN A 141 12.87 16.01 -3.26
N ASN A 142 12.51 17.07 -2.53
CA ASN A 142 11.74 17.01 -1.27
C ASN A 142 10.30 16.45 -1.47
N THR A 143 10.12 15.43 -2.34
CA THR A 143 8.83 14.79 -2.57
C THR A 143 8.37 14.18 -1.25
N LEU A 144 7.15 14.51 -0.85
CA LEU A 144 6.54 13.99 0.37
C LEU A 144 5.87 12.63 0.12
N HIS A 145 6.38 11.85 -0.84
CA HIS A 145 5.82 10.58 -1.32
C HIS A 145 6.77 9.42 -1.04
N SER A 146 6.31 8.46 -0.24
CA SER A 146 7.04 7.22 0.05
C SER A 146 6.63 6.04 -0.84
N GLY A 147 5.63 6.24 -1.72
CA GLY A 147 5.16 5.20 -2.64
C GLY A 147 6.18 4.81 -3.70
N LEU A 148 5.86 3.73 -4.40
CA LEU A 148 6.69 3.17 -5.48
C LEU A 148 5.94 3.25 -6.81
N ILE A 149 6.63 3.72 -7.85
CA ILE A 149 6.07 3.78 -9.21
C ILE A 149 5.76 2.38 -9.75
N GLU A 150 6.52 1.38 -9.32
CA GLU A 150 6.33 -0.03 -9.69
C GLU A 150 4.96 -0.54 -9.23
N VAL A 151 4.47 -0.07 -8.09
CA VAL A 151 3.15 -0.43 -7.57
C VAL A 151 2.04 0.19 -8.41
N ASN A 152 2.23 1.39 -8.96
CA ASN A 152 1.28 1.97 -9.93
C ASN A 152 1.15 1.09 -11.18
N TYR A 153 2.26 0.56 -11.71
CA TYR A 153 2.22 -0.35 -12.84
C TYR A 153 1.51 -1.67 -12.51
N LEU A 154 1.69 -2.22 -11.30
CA LEU A 154 0.94 -3.40 -10.85
C LEU A 154 -0.58 -3.12 -10.80
N VAL A 155 -0.96 -1.95 -10.29
CA VAL A 155 -2.37 -1.56 -10.22
C VAL A 155 -2.97 -1.36 -11.62
N ASP A 156 -2.26 -0.73 -12.56
CA ASP A 156 -2.74 -0.57 -13.94
C ASP A 156 -2.83 -1.92 -14.69
N PHE A 157 -1.90 -2.83 -14.41
CA PHE A 157 -1.88 -4.19 -14.97
C PHE A 157 -3.06 -5.03 -14.45
N TYR A 158 -3.23 -5.13 -13.13
CA TYR A 158 -4.24 -6.00 -12.52
C TYR A 158 -5.64 -5.40 -12.46
N LYS A 159 -5.75 -4.06 -12.46
CA LYS A 159 -7.01 -3.32 -12.24
C LYS A 159 -7.79 -3.86 -11.03
N PRO A 160 -7.19 -3.88 -9.83
CA PRO A 160 -7.79 -4.53 -8.67
C PRO A 160 -9.04 -3.80 -8.18
N ILE A 161 -10.03 -4.55 -7.69
CA ILE A 161 -11.18 -3.94 -7.03
C ILE A 161 -10.82 -3.41 -5.64
N LEU A 162 -9.76 -3.98 -5.03
CA LEU A 162 -9.27 -3.66 -3.70
C LEU A 162 -7.75 -3.75 -3.70
N HIS A 163 -7.09 -2.71 -3.20
CA HIS A 163 -5.65 -2.67 -2.96
C HIS A 163 -5.38 -2.35 -1.48
N ILE A 164 -4.84 -3.31 -0.74
CA ILE A 164 -4.50 -3.20 0.68
C ILE A 164 -2.98 -2.98 0.81
N PHE A 165 -2.57 -1.97 1.57
CA PHE A 165 -1.14 -1.69 1.79
C PHE A 165 -0.82 -1.01 3.12
N GLY A 166 0.45 -1.00 3.48
CA GLY A 166 0.99 -0.42 4.72
C GLY A 166 1.96 0.74 4.47
N HIS A 167 3.03 0.79 5.26
CA HIS A 167 4.22 1.65 5.12
C HIS A 167 3.99 3.16 5.34
N SER A 168 3.01 3.79 4.67
CA SER A 168 2.74 5.21 4.82
C SER A 168 1.89 5.50 6.07
N HIS A 169 2.60 5.67 7.18
CA HIS A 169 2.02 5.91 8.51
C HIS A 169 1.15 7.18 8.58
N SER A 170 1.47 8.19 7.78
CA SER A 170 0.76 9.48 7.76
C SER A 170 -0.69 9.34 7.31
N PHE A 171 -1.00 8.33 6.49
CA PHE A 171 -2.33 8.03 5.97
C PHE A 171 -2.92 6.71 6.46
N GLY A 172 -2.25 6.00 7.38
CA GLY A 172 -2.82 4.83 8.05
C GLY A 172 -4.23 5.10 8.60
N GLY A 173 -5.13 4.16 8.37
CA GLY A 173 -6.55 4.24 8.75
C GLY A 173 -7.44 4.98 7.75
N ILE A 174 -7.07 5.02 6.46
CA ILE A 174 -7.80 5.72 5.41
C ILE A 174 -8.05 4.79 4.22
N GLU A 175 -9.29 4.82 3.74
CA GLU A 175 -9.72 4.27 2.47
C GLU A 175 -9.98 5.38 1.44
N PHE A 176 -9.66 5.12 0.17
CA PHE A 176 -9.81 6.03 -0.95
C PHE A 176 -10.25 5.26 -2.20
N PHE A 177 -11.40 5.62 -2.78
CA PHE A 177 -11.89 5.03 -4.01
C PHE A 177 -11.51 5.90 -5.19
N PHE A 178 -10.78 5.34 -6.15
CA PHE A 178 -10.31 6.06 -7.34
C PHE A 178 -10.16 5.09 -8.52
N ASN A 179 -10.68 5.48 -9.69
CA ASN A 179 -10.63 4.73 -10.95
C ASN A 179 -10.93 3.22 -10.82
N GLY A 180 -12.01 2.89 -10.11
CA GLY A 180 -12.48 1.50 -9.95
C GLY A 180 -11.77 0.69 -8.86
N THR A 181 -10.71 1.22 -8.24
CA THR A 181 -9.97 0.56 -7.17
C THR A 181 -10.33 1.18 -5.81
N MET A 182 -10.61 0.34 -4.81
CA MET A 182 -10.61 0.78 -3.40
C MET A 182 -9.20 0.62 -2.81
N TYR A 183 -8.51 1.73 -2.59
CA TYR A 183 -7.21 1.76 -1.91
C TYR A 183 -7.41 1.84 -0.41
N VAL A 184 -6.75 0.98 0.36
CA VAL A 184 -6.90 0.88 1.82
C VAL A 184 -5.53 0.86 2.48
N ASN A 185 -5.14 1.97 3.09
CA ASN A 185 -3.90 2.07 3.86
C ASN A 185 -4.14 1.61 5.30
N VAL A 186 -3.72 0.38 5.60
CA VAL A 186 -3.92 -0.30 6.88
C VAL A 186 -2.74 -0.15 7.85
N ALA A 187 -1.80 0.75 7.56
CA ALA A 187 -0.64 1.03 8.41
C ALA A 187 -1.03 1.52 9.80
N ARG A 188 -0.08 1.36 10.75
CA ARG A 188 -0.09 1.87 12.13
C ARG A 188 -0.88 1.05 13.15
N LEU A 189 -0.80 -0.29 13.13
CA LEU A 189 -1.29 -1.06 14.27
C LEU A 189 -0.45 -0.81 15.54
N ASP A 190 0.84 -0.55 15.39
CA ASP A 190 1.83 -0.28 16.45
C ASP A 190 1.58 1.01 17.28
N ARG A 191 0.66 1.87 16.84
CA ARG A 191 0.54 3.24 17.35
C ARG A 191 0.12 3.28 18.82
N ILE A 192 0.90 4.03 19.61
CA ILE A 192 0.60 4.39 21.00
C ILE A 192 0.45 5.90 21.18
N THR A 193 -0.25 6.32 22.23
CA THR A 193 -0.27 7.70 22.73
C THR A 193 1.00 8.01 23.52
N LYS A 194 1.19 9.29 23.90
CA LYS A 194 2.24 9.70 24.84
C LYS A 194 2.13 9.00 26.20
N SER A 195 0.90 8.64 26.62
CA SER A 195 0.63 7.89 27.85
C SER A 195 0.81 6.37 27.70
N GLY A 196 1.32 5.88 26.57
CA GLY A 196 1.51 4.44 26.30
C GLY A 196 0.24 3.68 25.92
N SER A 197 -0.91 4.34 25.77
CA SER A 197 -2.17 3.68 25.39
C SER A 197 -2.19 3.36 23.90
N HIS A 198 -2.53 2.13 23.52
CA HIS A 198 -2.62 1.77 22.10
C HIS A 198 -3.82 2.40 21.44
N ILE A 199 -3.58 2.94 20.25
CA ILE A 199 -4.56 3.61 19.40
C ILE A 199 -4.36 3.23 17.92
N GLY A 200 -3.69 2.11 17.66
CA GLY A 200 -3.47 1.61 16.31
C GLY A 200 -4.77 1.21 15.62
N ASN A 201 -4.78 1.29 14.29
CA ASN A 201 -5.95 0.98 13.49
C ASN A 201 -5.88 -0.41 12.86
N TYR A 202 -7.04 -0.99 12.65
CA TYR A 202 -7.27 -2.17 11.83
C TYR A 202 -8.65 -2.05 11.19
N CYS A 203 -8.97 -2.85 10.17
CA CYS A 203 -10.30 -2.81 9.57
C CYS A 203 -10.84 -4.21 9.25
N VAL A 204 -12.16 -4.27 9.11
CA VAL A 204 -12.83 -5.37 8.42
C VAL A 204 -13.33 -4.83 7.08
N ILE A 205 -12.86 -5.42 6.00
CA ILE A 205 -13.24 -5.08 4.63
C ILE A 205 -14.26 -6.11 4.17
N ASP A 206 -15.43 -5.66 3.73
CA ASP A 206 -16.49 -6.49 3.17
C ASP A 206 -16.54 -6.27 1.66
N ILE A 207 -16.47 -7.34 0.90
CA ILE A 207 -16.58 -7.32 -0.56
C ILE A 207 -17.82 -8.10 -0.94
N GLU A 208 -18.86 -7.42 -1.42
CA GLU A 208 -20.12 -8.04 -1.81
C GLU A 208 -20.53 -7.55 -3.20
N GLY A 209 -20.73 -8.49 -4.13
CA GLY A 209 -21.12 -8.15 -5.50
C GLY A 209 -20.08 -7.29 -6.24
N GLY A 210 -18.81 -7.28 -5.80
CA GLY A 210 -17.76 -6.40 -6.33
C GLY A 210 -17.72 -4.99 -5.72
N LYS A 211 -18.62 -4.65 -4.80
CA LYS A 211 -18.53 -3.42 -4.01
C LYS A 211 -17.70 -3.66 -2.75
N VAL A 212 -16.82 -2.71 -2.44
CA VAL A 212 -15.92 -2.80 -1.28
C VAL A 212 -16.37 -1.81 -0.20
N HIS A 213 -16.58 -2.32 1.01
CA HIS A 213 -16.95 -1.55 2.19
C HIS A 213 -15.92 -1.74 3.30
N VAL A 214 -15.32 -0.65 3.78
CA VAL A 214 -14.26 -0.68 4.79
C VAL A 214 -14.81 -0.22 6.14
N ASN A 215 -14.74 -1.09 7.15
CA ASN A 215 -15.14 -0.79 8.53
C ASN A 215 -13.89 -0.64 9.40
N TRP A 216 -13.55 0.60 9.74
CA TRP A 216 -12.38 0.91 10.57
C TRP A 216 -12.64 0.71 12.06
N PHE A 217 -11.64 0.17 12.73
CA PHE A 217 -11.53 0.04 14.18
C PHE A 217 -10.19 0.60 14.66
N TYR A 218 -10.15 0.94 15.94
CA TYR A 218 -8.96 1.47 16.60
C TYR A 218 -8.85 0.79 17.95
N LEU A 219 -7.65 0.36 18.32
CA LEU A 219 -7.39 -0.13 19.68
C LEU A 219 -7.80 0.95 20.69
N ASN A 220 -8.53 0.56 21.74
CA ASN A 220 -9.13 1.47 22.73
C ASN A 220 -10.01 2.60 22.16
N GLY A 221 -10.49 2.44 20.93
CA GLY A 221 -11.42 3.39 20.33
C GLY A 221 -12.84 3.25 20.88
N ILE A 222 -13.64 4.27 20.61
CA ILE A 222 -15.07 4.34 20.93
C ILE A 222 -15.86 4.71 19.69
N TRP A 223 -17.13 4.29 19.65
CA TRP A 223 -18.07 4.72 18.62
C TRP A 223 -18.56 6.14 18.90
N LYS A 224 -18.48 7.01 17.90
CA LYS A 224 -19.00 8.38 17.96
C LYS A 224 -19.23 8.94 16.56
N ASN A 225 -19.92 10.07 16.49
CA ASN A 225 -20.11 10.76 15.21
C ASN A 225 -18.90 11.64 14.91
N CYS A 226 -18.39 11.54 13.68
CA CYS A 226 -17.34 12.43 13.20
C CYS A 226 -17.83 13.88 13.20
N GLY A 227 -17.07 14.80 13.81
CA GLY A 227 -17.44 16.22 13.86
C GLY A 227 -17.53 16.91 12.51
N SER A 228 -16.94 16.34 11.45
CA SER A 228 -16.97 16.89 10.09
C SER A 228 -18.01 16.22 9.19
N CYS A 229 -17.95 14.89 9.00
CA CYS A 229 -18.88 14.19 8.09
C CYS A 229 -20.11 13.59 8.77
N ARG A 230 -20.26 13.73 10.09
CA ARG A 230 -21.37 13.21 10.92
C ARG A 230 -21.58 11.70 10.92
N ARG A 231 -20.85 10.93 10.11
CA ARG A 231 -20.88 9.46 10.11
C ARG A 231 -20.49 8.90 11.48
N LYS A 232 -21.18 7.82 11.89
CA LYS A 232 -20.79 7.01 13.03
C LYS A 232 -19.49 6.27 12.70
N VAL A 233 -18.44 6.54 13.48
CA VAL A 233 -17.08 6.02 13.26
C VAL A 233 -16.49 5.54 14.57
N HIS A 234 -15.58 4.57 14.49
CA HIS A 234 -14.80 4.12 15.63
C HIS A 234 -13.50 4.92 15.66
N LEU A 235 -13.20 5.63 16.75
CA LEU A 235 -12.02 6.49 16.86
C LEU A 235 -11.45 6.50 18.28
N PRO A 236 -10.16 6.82 18.47
CA PRO A 236 -9.62 7.11 19.80
C PRO A 236 -10.44 8.17 20.53
N ALA A 237 -10.60 8.05 21.85
CA ALA A 237 -11.48 8.92 22.65
C ALA A 237 -11.25 10.42 22.42
N ASN A 238 -10.00 10.84 22.28
CA ASN A 238 -9.62 12.25 22.12
C ASN A 238 -9.76 12.81 20.69
N TRP A 239 -10.13 11.97 19.70
CA TRP A 239 -10.21 12.41 18.30
C TRP A 239 -11.62 12.86 17.93
N ARG A 240 -11.79 14.08 17.42
CA ARG A 240 -13.12 14.61 17.03
C ARG A 240 -13.53 14.28 15.60
N ILE A 241 -12.56 14.06 14.71
CA ILE A 241 -12.79 13.85 13.28
C ILE A 241 -12.15 12.53 12.82
N CYS A 242 -12.77 11.86 11.84
CA CYS A 242 -12.20 10.65 11.26
C CYS A 242 -10.97 10.97 10.39
N ARG A 243 -10.14 9.96 10.15
CA ARG A 243 -8.90 10.11 9.40
C ARG A 243 -9.12 10.66 7.99
N ARG A 244 -10.15 10.16 7.30
CA ARG A 244 -10.55 10.66 5.99
C ARG A 244 -10.89 12.16 6.00
N CYS A 245 -11.68 12.63 6.97
CA CYS A 245 -11.99 14.07 7.11
C CYS A 245 -10.75 14.91 7.41
N SER A 246 -9.87 14.44 8.30
CA SER A 246 -8.61 15.13 8.62
C SER A 246 -7.61 15.24 7.46
N ARG A 247 -7.86 14.51 6.37
CA ARG A 247 -7.02 14.46 5.17
C ARG A 247 -7.79 14.76 3.89
N ARG A 248 -8.98 15.36 3.98
CA ARG A 248 -9.88 15.57 2.83
C ARG A 248 -9.23 16.29 1.64
N ARG A 249 -8.31 17.24 1.90
CA ARG A 249 -7.60 17.98 0.83
C ARG A 249 -6.69 17.08 0.00
N GLU A 250 -6.10 16.06 0.61
CA GLU A 250 -5.17 15.10 -0.02
C GLU A 250 -5.92 14.03 -0.85
N LEU A 251 -7.24 13.93 -0.68
CA LEU A 251 -8.11 12.96 -1.36
C LEU A 251 -8.83 13.58 -2.57
N LYS A 252 -8.38 14.75 -3.03
CA LYS A 252 -8.89 15.37 -4.25
C LYS A 252 -8.40 14.58 -5.46
N ILE A 253 -9.21 14.60 -6.51
CA ILE A 253 -8.96 13.92 -7.78
C ILE A 253 -9.16 14.96 -8.88
N GLU A 254 -8.28 14.93 -9.87
CA GLU A 254 -8.42 15.62 -11.15
C GLU A 254 -8.48 14.56 -12.26
N LYS A 255 -9.19 14.87 -13.35
CA LYS A 255 -9.22 13.96 -14.50
C LYS A 255 -7.93 14.12 -15.30
N ILE A 256 -7.12 13.05 -15.34
CA ILE A 256 -5.95 12.98 -16.20
C ILE A 256 -6.36 12.48 -17.59
N PRO A 257 -6.11 13.24 -18.67
CA PRO A 257 -6.43 12.79 -20.02
C PRO A 257 -5.62 11.55 -20.44
N ASP A 258 -6.27 10.61 -21.12
CA ASP A 258 -5.65 9.35 -21.56
C ASP A 258 -4.50 9.52 -22.54
N PHE A 259 -4.38 10.66 -23.24
CA PHE A 259 -3.24 10.90 -24.13
C PHE A 259 -1.88 10.92 -23.40
N HIS A 260 -1.87 11.13 -22.07
CA HIS A 260 -0.66 11.01 -21.26
C HIS A 260 -0.20 9.56 -21.08
N ARG A 261 -1.03 8.56 -21.43
CA ARG A 261 -0.69 7.14 -21.29
C ARG A 261 0.53 6.76 -22.11
N LEU A 262 0.72 7.32 -23.30
CA LEU A 262 1.84 6.99 -24.17
C LEU A 262 2.62 8.25 -24.54
N MET A 263 3.82 8.39 -23.97
CA MET A 263 4.71 9.52 -24.25
C MET A 263 5.83 9.07 -25.18
N ARG A 264 6.09 9.86 -26.23
CA ARG A 264 7.28 9.71 -27.07
C ARG A 264 8.35 10.66 -26.56
N VAL A 265 9.50 10.11 -26.18
CA VAL A 265 10.60 10.86 -25.57
C VAL A 265 11.77 10.84 -26.54
N LYS A 266 12.28 12.03 -26.87
CA LYS A 266 13.52 12.23 -27.60
C LYS A 266 14.55 12.83 -26.65
N ILE A 267 15.71 12.19 -26.52
CA ILE A 267 16.82 12.68 -25.72
C ILE A 267 17.88 13.20 -26.68
N GLN A 268 18.31 14.44 -26.43
CA GLN A 268 19.38 15.10 -27.17
C GLN A 268 20.50 15.47 -26.20
N LYS A 269 21.73 15.28 -26.64
CA LYS A 269 22.94 15.74 -25.97
C LYS A 269 23.33 17.09 -26.57
N ILE A 270 23.62 18.06 -25.72
CA ILE A 270 24.08 19.39 -26.13
C ILE A 270 25.52 19.55 -25.61
N SER A 271 26.49 19.80 -26.50
CA SER A 271 27.88 20.05 -26.12
C SER A 271 28.07 21.47 -25.58
N LEU A 272 29.24 21.75 -24.99
CA LEU A 272 29.58 23.10 -24.52
C LEU A 272 29.63 24.11 -25.68
N GLU A 273 29.99 23.65 -26.87
CA GLU A 273 30.00 24.43 -28.12
C GLU A 273 28.60 24.57 -28.75
N GLY A 274 27.55 24.07 -28.09
CA GLY A 274 26.16 24.14 -28.55
C GLY A 274 25.79 23.10 -29.61
N LYS A 275 26.66 22.12 -29.91
CA LYS A 275 26.35 21.05 -30.87
C LYS A 275 25.27 20.13 -30.29
N VAL A 276 24.18 19.95 -31.04
CA VAL A 276 23.06 19.07 -30.66
C VAL A 276 23.20 17.72 -31.36
N GLU A 277 23.20 16.64 -30.59
CA GLU A 277 23.27 15.26 -31.08
C GLU A 277 22.11 14.44 -30.52
N ASP A 278 21.44 13.68 -31.38
CA ASP A 278 20.36 12.78 -30.96
C ASP A 278 20.95 11.57 -30.23
N LEU A 279 20.61 11.43 -28.95
CA LEU A 279 21.16 10.36 -28.09
C LEU A 279 20.27 9.12 -28.09
N ALA A 280 18.96 9.30 -27.97
CA ALA A 280 18.00 8.21 -27.91
C ALA A 280 16.57 8.68 -28.23
N SER A 281 15.73 7.75 -28.66
CA SER A 281 14.28 7.94 -28.73
C SER A 281 13.58 6.68 -28.23
N PHE A 282 12.58 6.84 -27.37
CA PHE A 282 11.81 5.72 -26.82
C PHE A 282 10.39 6.14 -26.48
N LYS A 283 9.56 5.13 -26.19
CA LYS A 283 8.19 5.31 -25.72
C LYS A 283 8.13 4.97 -24.24
N VAL A 284 7.36 5.75 -23.50
CA VAL A 284 7.06 5.51 -22.08
C VAL A 284 5.57 5.31 -21.96
N GLU A 285 5.17 4.24 -21.29
CA GLU A 285 3.79 4.05 -20.86
C GLU A 285 3.61 4.58 -19.44
N ILE A 286 2.64 5.46 -19.21
CA ILE A 286 2.30 6.00 -17.90
C ILE A 286 0.98 5.35 -17.44
N PRO A 287 0.92 4.80 -16.20
CA PRO A 287 -0.28 4.18 -15.66
C PRO A 287 -1.29 5.25 -15.23
N VAL A 288 -1.84 6.00 -16.19
CA VAL A 288 -2.70 7.18 -15.98
C VAL A 288 -3.90 6.90 -15.07
N GLN A 289 -4.39 5.66 -15.03
CA GLN A 289 -5.49 5.25 -14.17
C GLN A 289 -5.14 5.30 -12.67
N THR A 290 -3.87 5.38 -12.33
CA THR A 290 -3.37 5.45 -10.95
C THR A 290 -2.90 6.85 -10.55
N ILE A 291 -2.97 7.82 -11.46
CA ILE A 291 -2.49 9.19 -11.26
C ILE A 291 -3.67 10.07 -10.85
N LYS A 292 -3.71 10.51 -9.59
CA LYS A 292 -4.87 11.22 -9.02
C LYS A 292 -5.00 12.68 -9.46
N ASP A 293 -3.91 13.34 -9.81
CA ASP A 293 -3.89 14.76 -10.20
C ASP A 293 -2.64 15.14 -10.99
N SER A 294 -2.63 16.39 -11.49
CA SER A 294 -1.57 16.93 -12.34
C SER A 294 -0.20 17.05 -11.65
N GLU A 295 -0.17 17.30 -10.34
CA GLU A 295 1.05 17.33 -9.53
C GLU A 295 1.71 15.96 -9.50
N ILE A 296 0.94 14.91 -9.18
CA ILE A 296 1.45 13.52 -9.22
C ILE A 296 1.88 13.13 -10.63
N LEU A 297 1.18 13.56 -11.69
CA LEU A 297 1.57 13.27 -13.07
C LEU A 297 2.97 13.82 -13.38
N HIS A 298 3.22 15.09 -13.05
CA HIS A 298 4.49 15.75 -13.30
C HIS A 298 5.64 15.01 -12.60
N ASP A 299 5.49 14.75 -11.30
CA ASP A 299 6.49 14.04 -10.51
C ASP A 299 6.73 12.61 -11.03
N PHE A 300 5.65 11.90 -11.40
CA PHE A 300 5.73 10.55 -11.93
C PHE A 300 6.49 10.51 -13.27
N VAL A 301 6.20 11.44 -14.18
CA VAL A 301 6.90 11.55 -15.47
C VAL A 301 8.38 11.86 -15.24
N ASP A 302 8.71 12.82 -14.38
CA ASP A 302 10.10 13.15 -14.03
C ASP A 302 10.86 11.93 -13.49
N MET A 303 10.23 11.14 -12.61
CA MET A 303 10.82 9.92 -12.05
C MET A 303 11.07 8.86 -13.12
N VAL A 304 10.10 8.64 -14.02
CA VAL A 304 10.22 7.64 -15.09
C VAL A 304 11.30 8.08 -16.11
N LEU A 305 11.28 9.34 -16.54
CA LEU A 305 12.28 9.89 -17.45
C LEU A 305 13.69 9.81 -16.86
N ALA A 306 13.86 10.17 -15.59
CA ALA A 306 15.15 10.07 -14.91
C ALA A 306 15.65 8.62 -14.82
N LYS A 307 14.75 7.66 -14.55
CA LYS A 307 15.07 6.23 -14.50
C LYS A 307 15.52 5.70 -15.86
N GLU A 308 14.78 6.04 -16.93
CA GLU A 308 15.13 5.60 -18.30
C GLU A 308 16.39 6.28 -18.82
N LEU A 309 16.56 7.60 -18.61
CA LEU A 309 17.79 8.31 -18.95
C LEU A 309 19.00 7.70 -18.25
N ARG A 310 18.89 7.38 -16.95
CA ARG A 310 19.98 6.75 -16.20
C ARG A 310 20.36 5.38 -16.76
N LYS A 311 19.37 4.58 -17.19
CA LYS A 311 19.63 3.28 -17.86
C LYS A 311 20.37 3.47 -19.18
N ILE A 312 19.96 4.46 -20.00
CA ILE A 312 20.60 4.76 -21.28
C ILE A 312 22.04 5.21 -21.07
N LEU A 313 22.26 6.21 -20.21
CA LEU A 313 23.59 6.77 -19.94
C LEU A 313 24.56 5.73 -19.36
N ARG A 314 24.09 4.81 -18.52
CA ARG A 314 24.91 3.72 -17.96
C ARG A 314 25.44 2.74 -19.01
N LYS A 315 24.89 2.72 -20.23
CA LYS A 315 25.46 1.94 -21.34
C LYS A 315 26.74 2.56 -21.90
N TYR A 316 26.90 3.88 -21.75
CA TYR A 316 28.01 4.65 -22.30
C TYR A 316 28.98 5.16 -21.24
N HIS A 317 28.56 5.22 -19.97
CA HIS A 317 29.32 5.83 -18.89
C HIS A 317 29.30 4.95 -17.63
N CYS A 318 30.48 4.75 -17.03
CA CYS A 318 30.63 4.01 -15.78
C CYS A 318 29.95 4.72 -14.59
N ILE A 319 29.96 6.06 -14.58
CA ILE A 319 29.37 6.89 -13.52
C ILE A 319 28.36 7.84 -14.15
N VAL A 320 27.14 7.81 -13.62
CA VAL A 320 26.05 8.71 -14.00
C VAL A 320 25.51 9.37 -12.75
N MET A 321 25.65 10.70 -12.69
CA MET A 321 25.18 11.53 -11.59
C MET A 321 24.14 12.53 -12.09
N LYS A 322 23.12 12.79 -11.26
CA LYS A 322 22.16 13.88 -11.48
C LYS A 322 22.65 15.08 -10.68
N ILE A 323 22.96 16.18 -11.33
CA ILE A 323 23.32 17.43 -10.67
C ILE A 323 22.00 18.15 -10.32
N PRO A 324 21.73 18.49 -9.05
CA PRO A 324 20.60 19.32 -8.68
C PRO A 324 20.70 20.69 -9.38
N LYS A 325 19.56 21.23 -9.82
CA LYS A 325 19.52 22.60 -10.36
C LYS A 325 19.76 23.62 -9.25
#